data_AF-A0A941VWI6-F1
#
_entry.id   AF-A0A941VWI6-F1
#
_cell.length_a   1.000
_cell.length_b   1.000
_cell.length_c   1.000
_cell.angle_alpha   90.00
_cell.angle_beta   90.00
_cell.angle_gamma   90.00
#
_symmetry.space_group_name_H-M   'P 1'
#
loop_
_entity.id
_entity.type
_entity.pdbx_description
1 polymer ?
#
loop_
_entity_poly.entity_id
_entity_poly.type
_entity_poly.pdbx_seq_one_letter_code
_entity_poly.pdbx_strand_id
1 'polypeptide(L)'
;PLKARLDVHHESRRQVVELKTTYSIRAVETALARYRYPLSAAFYQDLVKGLSAIFVFVQSREPYPVLVMPMARPQLQAGRDQGRDALQRFDACWQSGEWPDAKPTAEDDDPLLMPFLPPATRSPRRFEWPVGELAL
;
A
#
# COMPACT_ATOMS: atom_id res chain seq x y z
N PRO A 1 -6.83 14.13 6.53
CA PRO A 1 -7.78 13.02 6.31
C PRO A 1 -7.13 11.94 5.45
N LEU A 2 -7.28 10.66 5.81
CA LEU A 2 -6.75 9.54 5.02
C LEU A 2 -7.56 9.35 3.74
N LYS A 3 -6.90 8.95 2.65
CA LYS A 3 -7.52 8.78 1.32
C LYS A 3 -7.00 7.50 0.66
N ALA A 4 -7.85 6.88 -0.17
CA ALA A 4 -7.48 5.76 -1.03
C ALA A 4 -8.29 5.78 -2.33
N ARG A 5 -7.80 5.06 -3.34
CA ARG A 5 -8.56 4.68 -4.54
C ARG A 5 -8.58 3.16 -4.62
N LEU A 6 -9.77 2.60 -4.45
CA LEU A 6 -9.98 1.15 -4.53
C LEU A 6 -10.08 0.75 -6.01
N ASP A 7 -9.53 -0.41 -6.37
CA ASP A 7 -9.69 -0.95 -7.72
C ASP A 7 -11.16 -1.33 -7.97
N VAL A 8 -11.75 -2.07 -7.02
CA VAL A 8 -13.18 -2.41 -7.01
C VAL A 8 -13.72 -2.38 -5.59
N HIS A 9 -14.87 -1.73 -5.41
CA HIS A 9 -15.67 -1.79 -4.19
C HIS A 9 -17.06 -2.35 -4.51
N HIS A 10 -17.39 -3.50 -3.92
CA HIS A 10 -18.70 -4.12 -4.04
C HIS A 10 -19.55 -3.77 -2.82
N GLU A 11 -20.23 -2.63 -2.87
CA GLU A 11 -20.93 -2.04 -1.72
C GLU A 11 -21.96 -2.99 -1.08
N SER A 12 -22.81 -3.63 -1.87
CA SER A 12 -23.85 -4.54 -1.34
C SER A 12 -23.30 -5.78 -0.63
N ARG A 13 -22.05 -6.18 -0.94
CA ARG A 13 -21.34 -7.28 -0.25
C ARG A 13 -20.35 -6.77 0.79
N ARG A 14 -20.22 -5.44 0.93
CA ARG A 14 -19.21 -4.77 1.76
C ARG A 14 -17.82 -5.37 1.52
N GLN A 15 -17.44 -5.51 0.26
CA GLN A 15 -16.23 -6.22 -0.14
C GLN A 15 -15.32 -5.33 -0.97
N VAL A 16 -14.02 -5.38 -0.67
CA VAL A 16 -12.97 -4.76 -1.46
C VAL A 16 -12.28 -5.83 -2.30
N VAL A 17 -12.05 -5.55 -3.58
CA VAL A 17 -11.22 -6.39 -4.45
C VAL A 17 -10.07 -5.57 -4.99
N GLU A 18 -8.86 -6.07 -4.84
CA GLU A 18 -7.62 -5.43 -5.30
C GLU A 18 -6.95 -6.30 -6.36
N LEU A 19 -6.65 -5.72 -7.52
CA LEU A 19 -6.06 -6.42 -8.66
C LEU A 19 -4.55 -6.19 -8.66
N LYS A 20 -3.79 -7.27 -8.83
CA LYS A 20 -2.33 -7.23 -8.97
C LYS A 20 -1.88 -8.12 -10.10
N THR A 21 -0.87 -7.67 -10.83
CA THR A 21 -0.14 -8.51 -11.78
C THR A 21 1.14 -9.02 -11.13
N THR A 22 1.52 -10.26 -11.38
CA THR A 22 2.75 -10.86 -10.85
C THR A 22 3.50 -11.63 -11.93
N TYR A 23 4.81 -11.76 -11.83
CA TYR A 23 5.58 -12.63 -12.72
C TYR A 23 5.37 -14.13 -12.40
N SER A 24 5.02 -14.45 -11.15
CA SER A 24 4.83 -15.81 -10.66
C SER A 24 3.80 -15.84 -9.55
N ILE A 25 2.73 -16.62 -9.72
CA ILE A 25 1.74 -16.86 -8.65
C ILE A 25 2.36 -17.57 -7.43
N ARG A 26 3.47 -18.31 -7.61
CA ARG A 26 4.17 -18.99 -6.51
C ARG A 26 4.89 -18.01 -5.58
N ALA A 27 5.18 -16.80 -6.06
CA ALA A 27 5.86 -15.77 -5.29
C ALA A 27 4.90 -14.85 -4.50
N VAL A 28 3.58 -15.11 -4.57
CA VAL A 28 2.56 -14.22 -3.97
C VAL A 28 2.73 -14.09 -2.46
N GLU A 29 3.01 -15.19 -1.74
CA GLU A 29 3.22 -15.14 -0.29
C GLU A 29 4.41 -14.24 0.10
N THR A 30 5.52 -14.34 -0.63
CA THR A 30 6.68 -13.46 -0.44
C THR A 30 6.34 -12.01 -0.79
N ALA A 31 5.57 -11.80 -1.86
CA ALA A 31 5.13 -10.47 -2.29
C ALA A 31 4.18 -9.80 -1.27
N LEU A 32 3.27 -10.55 -0.64
CA LEU A 32 2.38 -10.04 0.42
C LEU A 32 3.19 -9.36 1.54
N ALA A 33 4.24 -10.03 2.00
CA ALA A 33 5.10 -9.52 3.06
C ALA A 33 5.96 -8.33 2.57
N ARG A 34 6.64 -8.50 1.42
CA ARG A 34 7.54 -7.47 0.86
C ARG A 34 6.83 -6.15 0.59
N TYR A 35 5.66 -6.20 -0.04
CA TYR A 35 4.92 -5.02 -0.46
C TYR A 35 3.83 -4.59 0.53
N ARG A 36 3.76 -5.23 1.70
CA ARG A 36 2.81 -4.90 2.78
C ARG A 36 1.34 -4.91 2.32
N TYR A 37 0.97 -5.84 1.46
CA TYR A 37 -0.42 -6.00 1.00
C TYR A 37 -1.44 -6.24 2.13
N PRO A 38 -1.11 -6.87 3.26
CA PRO A 38 -2.02 -6.89 4.41
C PRO A 38 -2.39 -5.50 4.94
N LEU A 39 -1.45 -4.54 4.93
CA LEU A 39 -1.72 -3.15 5.31
C LEU A 39 -2.69 -2.50 4.33
N SER A 40 -2.49 -2.63 3.01
CA SER A 40 -3.41 -2.03 2.03
C SER A 40 -4.82 -2.61 2.16
N ALA A 41 -4.94 -3.93 2.29
CA ALA A 41 -6.22 -4.59 2.45
C ALA A 41 -6.97 -4.17 3.73
N ALA A 42 -6.27 -4.09 4.86
CA ALA A 42 -6.84 -3.63 6.12
C ALA A 42 -7.28 -2.17 6.02
N PHE A 43 -6.43 -1.30 5.47
CA PHE A 43 -6.72 0.12 5.30
C PHE A 43 -7.94 0.35 4.41
N TYR A 44 -8.04 -0.34 3.28
CA TYR A 44 -9.20 -0.21 2.38
C TYR A 44 -10.47 -0.78 3.00
N GLN A 45 -10.37 -1.92 3.69
CA GLN A 45 -11.50 -2.49 4.41
C GLN A 45 -12.04 -1.49 5.46
N ASP A 46 -11.17 -0.88 6.24
CA ASP A 46 -11.59 0.05 7.29
C ASP A 46 -12.17 1.34 6.70
N LEU A 47 -11.59 1.87 5.61
CA LEU A 47 -12.04 3.10 4.94
C LEU A 47 -13.49 3.01 4.43
N VAL A 48 -13.88 1.87 3.84
CA VAL A 48 -15.24 1.64 3.32
C VAL A 48 -16.16 0.91 4.29
N LYS A 49 -15.70 0.66 5.53
CA LYS A 49 -16.39 -0.19 6.52
C LYS A 49 -16.75 -1.55 5.92
N GLY A 50 -15.82 -2.15 5.17
CA GLY A 50 -15.96 -3.47 4.54
C GLY A 50 -15.95 -4.62 5.54
N LEU A 51 -16.37 -5.80 5.08
CA LEU A 51 -16.35 -7.07 5.81
C LEU A 51 -15.29 -8.03 5.26
N SER A 52 -14.84 -7.85 4.01
CA SER A 52 -13.83 -8.69 3.39
C SER A 52 -12.96 -7.91 2.40
N ALA A 53 -11.72 -8.36 2.23
CA ALA A 53 -10.80 -7.88 1.22
C ALA A 53 -10.24 -9.10 0.47
N ILE A 54 -10.20 -9.01 -0.86
CA ILE A 54 -9.74 -10.09 -1.74
C ILE A 54 -8.68 -9.52 -2.66
N PHE A 55 -7.55 -10.22 -2.79
CA PHE A 55 -6.62 -9.99 -3.88
C PHE A 55 -6.90 -10.92 -5.05
N VAL A 56 -6.81 -10.37 -6.25
CA VAL A 56 -6.76 -11.13 -7.50
C VAL A 56 -5.37 -10.92 -8.09
N PHE A 57 -4.58 -11.99 -8.13
CA PHE A 57 -3.27 -11.99 -8.77
C PHE A 57 -3.36 -12.62 -10.14
N VAL A 58 -2.94 -11.90 -11.18
CA VAL A 58 -2.85 -12.41 -12.55
C VAL A 58 -1.39 -12.55 -12.91
N GLN A 59 -0.95 -13.75 -13.31
CA GLN A 59 0.42 -13.92 -13.80
C GLN A 59 0.59 -13.24 -15.16
N SER A 60 1.71 -12.55 -15.40
CA SER A 60 1.98 -11.83 -16.65
C SER A 60 2.59 -12.69 -17.76
N ARG A 61 2.71 -14.00 -17.56
CA ARG A 61 3.26 -14.96 -18.53
C ARG A 61 2.32 -16.14 -18.70
N GLU A 62 2.23 -16.66 -19.92
CA GLU A 62 1.49 -17.88 -20.26
C GLU A 62 1.82 -19.03 -19.25
N PRO A 63 0.82 -19.79 -18.79
CA PRO A 63 -0.58 -19.81 -19.25
C PRO A 63 -1.49 -18.78 -18.56
N TYR A 64 -0.94 -17.67 -18.04
CA TYR A 64 -1.66 -16.60 -17.34
C TYR A 64 -2.54 -17.07 -16.18
N PRO A 65 -2.02 -17.94 -15.27
CA PRO A 65 -2.82 -18.40 -14.15
C PRO A 65 -3.27 -17.23 -13.26
N VAL A 66 -4.46 -17.37 -12.70
CA VAL A 66 -5.08 -16.41 -11.78
C VAL A 66 -5.19 -17.04 -10.40
N LEU A 67 -4.80 -16.29 -9.38
CA LEU A 67 -4.96 -16.65 -7.98
C LEU A 67 -5.91 -15.65 -7.31
N VAL A 68 -7.04 -16.15 -6.81
CA VAL A 68 -7.98 -15.36 -5.99
C VAL A 68 -7.74 -15.70 -4.53
N MET A 69 -7.36 -14.70 -3.74
CA MET A 69 -6.91 -14.86 -2.37
C MET A 69 -7.70 -13.94 -1.43
N PRO A 70 -8.67 -14.49 -0.67
CA PRO A 70 -9.29 -13.77 0.43
C PRO A 70 -8.28 -13.51 1.55
N MET A 71 -8.27 -12.30 2.09
CA MET A 71 -7.40 -11.96 3.22
C MET A 71 -7.95 -12.55 4.52
N ALA A 72 -7.14 -13.37 5.18
CA ALA A 72 -7.51 -13.98 6.46
C ALA A 72 -7.53 -12.93 7.58
N ARG A 73 -8.35 -13.19 8.62
CA ARG A 73 -8.46 -12.28 9.78
C ARG A 73 -7.11 -11.95 10.43
N PRO A 74 -6.18 -12.91 10.64
CA PRO A 74 -4.87 -12.59 11.22
C PRO A 74 -4.03 -11.67 10.33
N GLN A 75 -4.09 -11.82 9.01
CA GLN A 75 -3.38 -10.96 8.07
C GLN A 75 -3.96 -9.54 8.10
N LEU A 76 -5.29 -9.40 8.12
CA LEU A 76 -5.94 -8.10 8.24
C LEU A 76 -5.58 -7.42 9.56
N GLN A 77 -5.53 -8.16 10.66
CA GLN A 77 -5.10 -7.61 11.95
C GLN A 77 -3.66 -7.11 11.90
N ALA A 78 -2.73 -7.92 11.36
CA ALA A 78 -1.35 -7.50 11.17
C ALA A 78 -1.26 -6.25 10.28
N GLY A 79 -2.10 -6.14 9.25
CA GLY A 79 -2.21 -4.94 8.42
C GLY A 79 -2.65 -3.69 9.17
N ARG A 80 -3.66 -3.80 10.05
CA ARG A 80 -4.09 -2.70 10.93
C ARG A 80 -2.99 -2.26 11.88
N ASP A 81 -2.26 -3.22 12.44
CA ASP A 81 -1.16 -2.94 13.36
C ASP A 81 -0.04 -2.18 12.64
N GLN A 82 0.36 -2.65 11.45
CA GLN A 82 1.31 -1.92 10.59
C GLN A 82 0.83 -0.52 10.22
N GLY A 83 -0.47 -0.36 9.92
CA GLY A 83 -1.07 0.93 9.60
C GLY A 83 -1.03 1.91 10.77
N ARG A 84 -1.36 1.45 11.97
CA ARG A 84 -1.30 2.24 13.20
C ARG A 84 0.13 2.70 13.50
N ASP A 85 1.10 1.80 13.40
CA ASP A 85 2.51 2.13 13.64
C ASP A 85 3.04 3.14 12.60
N ALA A 86 2.63 2.98 11.33
CA ALA A 86 3.00 3.90 10.26
C ALA A 86 2.41 5.30 10.48
N LEU A 87 1.15 5.40 10.90
CA LEU A 87 0.49 6.67 11.20
C LEU A 87 1.10 7.33 12.44
N GLN A 88 1.39 6.59 13.50
CA GLN A 88 2.07 7.12 14.68
C GLN A 88 3.44 7.71 14.33
N ARG A 89 4.22 7.01 13.49
CA ARG A 89 5.50 7.52 13.02
C ARG A 89 5.33 8.76 12.14
N PHE A 90 4.35 8.74 11.24
CA PHE A 90 4.02 9.90 10.40
C PHE A 90 3.68 11.12 11.28
N ASP A 91 2.82 10.95 12.28
CA ASP A 91 2.40 12.03 13.18
C ASP A 91 3.60 12.59 13.97
N ALA A 92 4.49 11.73 14.47
CA ALA A 92 5.69 12.16 15.17
C ALA A 92 6.61 13.01 14.27
N CYS A 93 6.90 12.54 13.06
CA CYS A 93 7.71 13.29 12.08
C CYS A 93 7.03 14.58 11.63
N TRP A 94 5.70 14.55 11.47
CA TRP A 94 4.93 15.71 11.07
C TRP A 94 4.98 16.82 12.12
N GLN A 95 4.83 16.44 13.40
CA GLN A 95 4.83 17.36 14.54
C GLN A 95 6.22 17.93 14.85
N SER A 96 7.28 17.09 14.80
CA SER A 96 8.65 17.56 15.06
C SER A 96 9.26 18.32 13.89
N GLY A 97 8.78 18.08 12.67
CA GLY A 97 9.42 18.55 11.44
C GLY A 97 10.67 17.75 11.04
N GLU A 98 11.00 16.69 11.78
CA GLU A 98 12.16 15.84 11.55
C GLU A 98 11.77 14.57 10.80
N TRP A 99 12.38 14.37 9.63
CA TRP A 99 12.16 13.20 8.78
C TRP A 99 13.44 12.37 8.74
N PRO A 100 13.51 11.24 9.48
CA PRO A 100 14.72 10.43 9.50
C PRO A 100 14.98 9.82 8.12
N ASP A 101 16.22 9.90 7.65
CA ASP A 101 16.62 9.27 6.40
C ASP A 101 16.31 7.78 6.41
N ALA A 102 15.88 7.27 5.26
CA ALA A 102 15.77 5.83 5.08
C ALA A 102 17.16 5.22 5.26
N LYS A 103 17.29 4.21 6.12
CA LYS A 103 18.48 3.37 6.10
C LYS A 103 18.61 2.82 4.67
N PRO A 104 19.82 2.80 4.09
CA PRO A 104 20.02 2.19 2.78
C PRO A 104 19.46 0.77 2.84
N THR A 105 18.38 0.51 2.11
CA THR A 105 18.00 -0.86 1.80
C THR A 105 19.10 -1.39 0.90
N ALA A 106 19.66 -2.57 1.22
CA ALA A 106 20.56 -3.24 0.30
C ALA A 106 19.93 -3.20 -1.09
N GLU A 107 20.73 -2.86 -2.11
CA GLU A 107 20.29 -2.76 -3.49
C GLU A 107 19.61 -4.08 -3.87
N ASP A 108 18.28 -4.13 -3.74
CA ASP A 108 17.49 -5.15 -4.39
C ASP A 108 17.58 -4.77 -5.87
N ASP A 109 18.16 -5.66 -6.69
CA ASP A 109 18.01 -5.68 -8.14
C ASP A 109 16.53 -5.87 -8.49
N ASP A 110 15.70 -4.89 -8.14
CA ASP A 110 14.29 -4.83 -8.52
C ASP A 110 14.26 -4.27 -9.95
N PRO A 111 13.94 -5.10 -10.97
CA PRO A 111 13.90 -4.65 -12.35
C PRO A 111 12.81 -3.59 -12.63
N LEU A 112 12.02 -3.22 -11.61
CA LEU A 112 11.04 -2.12 -11.67
C LEU A 112 11.60 -0.79 -11.12
N LEU A 113 12.78 -0.78 -10.49
CA LEU A 113 13.47 0.44 -10.10
C LEU A 113 14.26 0.97 -11.30
N MET A 114 13.59 1.77 -12.12
CA MET A 114 14.28 2.53 -13.16
C MET A 114 15.14 3.64 -12.53
N PRO A 115 16.36 3.89 -13.03
CA PRO A 115 17.27 4.92 -12.51
C PRO A 115 16.79 6.31 -12.94
N PHE A 116 15.69 6.79 -12.36
CA PHE A 116 15.12 8.11 -12.67
C PHE A 116 15.48 9.19 -11.63
N LEU A 117 16.36 8.91 -10.67
CA LEU A 117 16.80 9.94 -9.72
C LEU A 117 18.03 10.68 -10.25
N PRO A 118 17.93 11.95 -10.68
CA PRO A 118 19.10 12.79 -10.83
C PRO A 118 19.78 12.98 -9.46
N PRO A 119 21.11 13.21 -9.44
CA PRO A 119 21.85 13.42 -8.20
C PRO A 119 21.20 14.53 -7.36
N ALA A 120 21.11 14.29 -6.06
CA ALA A 120 20.41 15.10 -5.06
C ALA A 120 20.67 16.60 -5.25
N THR A 121 19.77 17.26 -5.98
CA THR A 121 19.70 18.72 -5.99
C THR A 121 18.85 19.13 -4.79
N ARG A 122 19.44 19.99 -3.97
CA ARG A 122 18.87 20.67 -2.80
C ARG A 122 17.34 20.62 -2.74
N SER A 123 16.82 20.07 -1.64
CA SER A 123 15.41 19.94 -1.30
C SER A 123 14.60 21.14 -1.81
N PRO A 124 13.62 20.96 -2.71
CA PRO A 124 12.74 22.06 -3.07
C PRO A 124 11.98 22.49 -1.81
N ARG A 125 11.86 23.81 -1.61
CA ARG A 125 11.12 24.40 -0.48
C ARG A 125 9.76 23.71 -0.35
N ARG A 126 9.45 23.28 0.87
CA ARG A 126 8.17 22.68 1.28
C ARG A 126 7.02 23.49 0.67
N PHE A 127 6.28 22.92 -0.28
CA PHE A 127 5.06 23.55 -0.79
C PHE A 127 4.04 23.57 0.35
N GLU A 128 3.73 24.76 0.85
CA GLU A 128 2.63 24.97 1.79
C GLU A 128 1.33 24.79 1.00
N TRP A 129 0.63 23.68 1.24
CA TRP A 129 -0.75 23.55 0.80
C TRP A 129 -1.63 24.39 1.73
N PRO A 130 -2.39 25.37 1.21
CA PRO A 130 -3.44 25.99 2.00
C PRO A 130 -4.44 24.88 2.35
N VAL A 131 -4.71 24.73 3.65
CA VAL A 131 -5.73 23.82 4.16
C VAL A 131 -7.09 24.43 3.81
N GLY A 132 -7.51 24.27 2.56
CA GLY A 132 -8.87 24.58 2.14
C GLY A 132 -9.79 23.48 2.67
N GLU A 133 -10.68 23.84 3.57
CA GLU A 133 -11.83 23.01 3.91
C GLU A 133 -12.57 22.67 2.62
N LEU A 134 -12.65 21.39 2.27
CA LEU A 134 -13.59 20.93 1.26
C LEU A 134 -14.98 21.08 1.90
N ALA A 135 -15.60 22.23 1.69
CA ALA A 135 -17.02 22.41 1.93
C ALA A 135 -17.78 21.38 1.08
N LEU A 136 -18.45 20.45 1.75
CA LEU A 136 -19.48 19.59 1.19
C LEU A 136 -20.82 20.32 1.21
#